data_AF-A0A7W8M4X9-F1
#
_entry.id   AF-A0A7W8M4X9-F1
#
_cell.length_a   1.000
_cell.length_b   1.000
_cell.length_c   1.000
_cell.angle_alpha   90.00
_cell.angle_beta   90.00
_cell.angle_gamma   90.00
#
_symmetry.space_group_name_H-M   'P 1'
#
loop_
_entity.id
_entity.type
_entity.pdbx_description
1 polymer ?
#
loop_
_entity_poly.entity_id
_entity_poly.type
_entity_poly.pdbx_seq_one_letter_code
_entity_poly.pdbx_strand_id
1 'polypeptide(L)'
;MKKRKMCSLGVAFSGVLCAALLGACSQDGETAGASDENVVVESSSESEASTETAPNVETSAPAQTESETETAPVSGTASVLGTAVSDVTVEQPSENIQGTIHPEKLSNGAVAYVYVPDNSSYGLRATAAPILVVYGNTPYTSASALETAYSSGLASIADLEQGAVVFVNPVGETWGEDDLTSLEAAKNLFSDSTNNEQKISNYTQYGKSDAAAYPGSYTRLYVFGEGTGADFVYQSLSAGVDGSGQFFGNAVFKPTAALLMNPSSEESVDLTQLDGREIPVALINASEAVVSSYEALNQTTETLVLTSDVSQGFDADIVTEAYDQVMEHYMVRVQSSVGVEDCQTSLLRIGGNEELGLTETKNDYEFSDGSVLTYYQWVDGDENQPLVLAFHGSGSSAENLVWSSGFNDLAASEGFNLVSFENYSNENLDNAKIMEAVDHIIAETASDFTKVYVSGFSMGSMRTWALASQYSDRFAGAIAMNGFNSGMEEGAEFKTSVPFYAIGGKESYLAAFFEFPGADNYVQEAALFKVNNVSDNFVFDETAGVWGMEPAETYTITAEDLPDLTVEVSLFADSDGNVMTAFASASSAGHEPLRSATADGWNFVSQFSRNSDGSLSVDGEN
;
A
#
# COMPACT_ATOMS: atom_id res chain seq x y z
N MET A 1 3.12 12.78 56.40
CA MET A 1 2.44 11.50 56.70
C MET A 1 1.37 11.34 55.63
N LYS A 2 1.34 10.34 54.73
CA LYS A 2 1.69 8.92 54.81
C LYS A 2 2.53 8.52 53.59
N LYS A 3 3.58 7.72 53.84
CA LYS A 3 4.39 7.02 52.83
C LYS A 3 3.58 5.88 52.20
N ARG A 4 3.71 5.66 50.90
CA ARG A 4 3.51 4.33 50.28
C ARG A 4 4.71 4.00 49.39
N LYS A 5 5.05 2.71 49.44
CA LYS A 5 6.34 2.08 49.16
C LYS A 5 6.69 2.06 47.67
N MET A 6 7.94 2.39 47.35
CA MET A 6 8.65 1.89 46.19
C MET A 6 8.80 0.36 46.31
N CYS A 7 8.48 -0.37 45.25
CA CYS A 7 9.05 -1.67 44.96
C CYS A 7 9.83 -1.54 43.66
N SER A 8 11.15 -1.73 43.75
CA SER A 8 12.02 -1.99 42.62
C SER A 8 11.76 -3.41 42.13
N LEU A 9 11.49 -3.59 40.84
CA LEU A 9 11.73 -4.86 40.16
C LEU A 9 12.45 -4.53 38.84
N GLY A 10 13.61 -5.13 38.66
CA GLY A 10 14.47 -4.93 37.50
C GLY A 10 13.99 -5.69 36.27
N VAL A 11 14.25 -5.08 35.12
CA VAL A 11 14.67 -5.63 33.83
C VAL A 11 14.27 -7.08 33.52
N ALA A 12 13.32 -7.22 32.58
CA ALA A 12 13.38 -8.12 31.43
C ALA A 12 12.30 -7.67 30.43
N PHE A 13 12.68 -6.86 29.43
CA PHE A 13 11.83 -6.56 28.29
C PHE A 13 12.24 -7.51 27.15
N SER A 14 11.29 -8.32 26.68
CA SER A 14 11.41 -9.08 25.45
C SER A 14 10.02 -9.12 24.78
N GLY A 15 9.89 -8.45 23.63
CA GLY A 15 9.21 -8.97 22.44
C GLY A 15 7.70 -9.23 22.41
N VAL A 16 6.85 -8.68 23.29
CA VAL A 16 5.39 -9.02 23.27
C VAL A 16 4.44 -7.81 23.18
N LEU A 17 4.94 -6.56 23.06
CA LEU A 17 4.04 -5.40 23.11
C LEU A 17 3.22 -5.13 21.83
N CYS A 18 3.55 -5.75 20.70
CA CYS A 18 2.83 -5.50 19.43
C CYS A 18 1.49 -6.27 19.30
N ALA A 19 1.30 -7.37 20.06
CA ALA A 19 0.07 -8.16 19.99
C ALA A 19 -1.04 -7.72 20.98
N ALA A 20 -0.69 -6.93 22.00
CA ALA A 20 -1.60 -6.68 23.13
C ALA A 20 -2.57 -5.49 22.92
N LEU A 21 -2.34 -4.63 21.92
CA LEU A 21 -3.24 -3.52 21.59
C LEU A 21 -4.31 -3.88 20.54
N LEU A 22 -4.15 -5.00 19.84
CA LEU A 22 -5.14 -5.51 18.87
C LEU A 22 -6.05 -6.62 19.44
N GLY A 23 -5.78 -7.13 20.65
CA GLY A 23 -6.47 -8.27 21.25
C GLY A 23 -7.56 -7.95 22.28
N ALA A 24 -7.87 -6.67 22.55
CA ALA A 24 -8.73 -6.28 23.67
C ALA A 24 -9.93 -5.42 23.26
N CYS A 25 -10.74 -5.89 22.31
CA CYS A 25 -12.14 -5.46 22.12
C CYS A 25 -12.96 -6.59 21.48
N SER A 26 -13.07 -7.73 22.17
CA SER A 26 -14.20 -8.64 22.00
C SER A 26 -14.88 -8.82 23.36
N GLN A 27 -15.92 -8.04 23.61
CA GLN A 27 -16.87 -8.32 24.69
C GLN A 27 -18.30 -8.10 24.18
N ASP A 28 -18.90 -9.23 23.82
CA ASP A 28 -20.21 -9.71 24.21
C ASP A 28 -21.35 -8.68 24.34
N GLY A 29 -22.19 -8.67 23.31
CA GLY A 29 -23.59 -8.29 23.45
C GLY A 29 -24.36 -9.35 24.23
N GLU A 30 -24.93 -8.95 25.36
CA GLU A 30 -25.89 -9.73 26.14
C GLU A 30 -27.13 -10.07 25.30
N THR A 31 -27.43 -11.37 25.14
CA THR A 31 -28.84 -11.83 25.16
C THR A 31 -28.97 -13.11 25.97
N ALA A 32 -29.86 -13.05 26.95
CA ALA A 32 -30.21 -14.13 27.86
C ALA A 32 -31.22 -15.10 27.22
N GLY A 33 -31.14 -16.40 27.56
CA GLY A 33 -32.31 -17.28 27.47
C GLY A 33 -32.07 -18.78 27.24
N ALA A 34 -31.69 -19.50 28.30
CA ALA A 34 -32.08 -20.88 28.67
C ALA A 34 -32.27 -21.96 27.58
N SER A 35 -31.57 -23.10 27.70
CA SER A 35 -31.99 -24.25 28.52
C SER A 35 -31.07 -25.47 28.33
N ASP A 36 -31.03 -26.28 29.39
CA ASP A 36 -30.24 -27.48 29.65
C ASP A 36 -30.28 -28.57 28.55
N GLU A 37 -29.18 -29.33 28.39
CA GLU A 37 -29.11 -30.73 28.86
C GLU A 37 -27.72 -31.37 28.60
N ASN A 38 -27.26 -32.08 29.63
CA ASN A 38 -26.08 -32.95 29.67
C ASN A 38 -26.13 -34.07 28.61
N VAL A 39 -24.98 -34.41 27.99
CA VAL A 39 -24.55 -35.82 27.85
C VAL A 39 -23.01 -35.92 27.88
N VAL A 40 -22.53 -36.69 28.86
CA VAL A 40 -21.18 -37.25 28.99
C VAL A 40 -21.03 -38.45 28.05
N VAL A 41 -19.94 -38.56 27.29
CA VAL A 41 -19.37 -39.87 26.91
C VAL A 41 -17.84 -39.81 26.91
N GLU A 42 -17.26 -40.70 27.73
CA GLU A 42 -15.84 -41.03 27.84
C GLU A 42 -15.34 -41.94 26.70
N SER A 43 -14.07 -41.73 26.34
CA SER A 43 -13.00 -42.74 26.20
C SER A 43 -12.88 -43.69 24.99
N SER A 44 -11.59 -43.85 24.66
CA SER A 44 -10.87 -45.04 24.17
C SER A 44 -10.83 -45.28 22.66
N SER A 45 -9.63 -45.37 22.08
CA SER A 45 -8.73 -46.52 22.17
C SER A 45 -7.42 -46.30 21.42
N GLU A 46 -6.36 -46.88 21.98
CA GLU A 46 -4.99 -47.00 21.48
C GLU A 46 -4.89 -48.00 20.31
N SER A 47 -3.84 -47.88 19.48
CA SER A 47 -2.98 -49.02 19.14
C SER A 47 -1.63 -48.60 18.56
N GLU A 48 -0.64 -49.44 18.83
CA GLU A 48 0.81 -49.20 18.83
C GLU A 48 1.53 -49.45 17.49
N ALA A 49 2.67 -48.75 17.34
CA ALA A 49 4.00 -49.13 16.87
C ALA A 49 4.22 -50.22 15.78
N SER A 50 5.10 -49.91 14.82
CA SER A 50 6.30 -50.73 14.56
C SER A 50 7.40 -49.96 13.83
N THR A 51 8.64 -50.29 14.23
CA THR A 51 9.96 -49.80 13.85
C THR A 51 10.52 -50.47 12.59
N GLU A 52 11.38 -49.79 11.82
CA GLU A 52 12.65 -50.37 11.33
C GLU A 52 13.62 -49.31 10.77
N THR A 53 14.92 -49.59 10.86
CA THR A 53 16.05 -48.65 10.76
C THR A 53 17.05 -49.06 9.66
N ALA A 54 17.63 -48.04 8.99
CA ALA A 54 19.02 -47.94 8.45
C ALA A 54 19.42 -48.80 7.22
N PRO A 55 20.54 -48.52 6.47
CA PRO A 55 21.66 -47.64 6.82
C PRO A 55 22.31 -46.73 5.73
N ASN A 56 23.19 -45.85 6.23
CA ASN A 56 24.20 -45.01 5.57
C ASN A 56 25.29 -45.79 4.81
N VAL A 57 25.90 -45.15 3.80
CA VAL A 57 27.23 -45.48 3.27
C VAL A 57 28.07 -44.20 3.11
N GLU A 58 29.17 -44.13 3.85
CA GLU A 58 30.31 -43.21 3.65
C GLU A 58 31.28 -43.78 2.59
N THR A 59 31.93 -42.90 1.83
CA THR A 59 33.23 -43.21 1.19
C THR A 59 34.17 -42.01 1.25
N SER A 60 35.46 -42.33 1.45
CA SER A 60 36.54 -41.48 1.94
C SER A 60 37.65 -41.16 0.90
N ALA A 61 38.24 -39.96 1.03
CA ALA A 61 39.67 -39.57 0.83
C ALA A 61 40.26 -39.51 -0.62
N PRO A 62 41.43 -38.85 -0.88
CA PRO A 62 42.42 -38.24 0.05
C PRO A 62 42.96 -36.83 -0.32
N ALA A 63 43.77 -36.28 0.61
CA ALA A 63 44.55 -35.05 0.52
C ALA A 63 45.97 -35.25 -0.06
N GLN A 64 46.56 -34.22 -0.69
CA GLN A 64 48.02 -33.96 -0.71
C GLN A 64 48.38 -32.45 -0.85
N THR A 65 49.38 -32.08 -0.05
CA THR A 65 50.30 -30.90 0.08
C THR A 65 51.07 -30.52 -1.22
N GLU A 66 51.74 -29.38 -1.49
CA GLU A 66 52.31 -28.23 -0.75
C GLU A 66 52.83 -27.14 -1.76
N SER A 67 53.12 -25.92 -1.27
CA SER A 67 54.22 -24.96 -1.63
C SER A 67 53.95 -23.54 -2.19
N GLU A 68 54.16 -22.55 -1.31
CA GLU A 68 54.94 -21.27 -1.40
C GLU A 68 54.60 -20.13 -2.41
N THR A 69 54.05 -19.01 -1.89
CA THR A 69 54.62 -17.64 -1.68
C THR A 69 54.48 -16.62 -2.83
N GLU A 70 53.65 -15.59 -2.64
CA GLU A 70 54.04 -14.15 -2.70
C GLU A 70 52.89 -13.23 -2.23
N THR A 71 53.24 -12.01 -1.79
CA THR A 71 52.47 -11.12 -0.91
C THR A 71 51.72 -9.96 -1.61
N ALA A 72 50.56 -9.58 -1.00
CA ALA A 72 49.87 -8.27 -0.95
C ALA A 72 48.75 -7.94 -1.98
N PRO A 73 47.77 -7.05 -1.65
CA PRO A 73 47.07 -6.81 -0.39
C PRO A 73 45.55 -7.17 -0.48
N VAL A 74 44.88 -7.09 0.67
CA VAL A 74 43.52 -7.53 0.97
C VAL A 74 42.46 -6.84 0.08
N SER A 75 41.92 -7.57 -0.89
CA SER A 75 40.54 -7.39 -1.33
C SER A 75 39.63 -8.11 -0.33
N GLY A 76 38.77 -7.37 0.36
CA GLY A 76 37.71 -7.96 1.16
C GLY A 76 36.90 -8.90 0.28
N THR A 77 36.87 -10.16 0.66
CA THR A 77 36.16 -11.24 -0.01
C THR A 77 34.67 -10.94 -0.05
N ALA A 78 34.11 -10.85 -1.26
CA ALA A 78 32.69 -11.05 -1.47
C ALA A 78 32.33 -12.44 -0.91
N SER A 79 31.65 -12.47 0.23
CA SER A 79 30.89 -13.64 0.64
C SER A 79 29.83 -13.88 -0.44
N VAL A 80 29.54 -15.14 -0.72
CA VAL A 80 28.56 -15.60 -1.72
C VAL A 80 27.31 -14.72 -1.69
N LEU A 81 27.24 -13.77 -2.62
CA LEU A 81 26.15 -12.79 -2.74
C LEU A 81 24.96 -13.49 -3.41
N GLY A 82 23.76 -13.14 -2.96
CA GLY A 82 22.52 -13.55 -3.59
C GLY A 82 22.48 -13.24 -5.09
N THR A 83 21.59 -13.92 -5.80
CA THR A 83 21.41 -13.74 -7.25
C THR A 83 20.00 -13.26 -7.53
N ALA A 84 19.86 -12.25 -8.41
CA ALA A 84 18.57 -11.92 -9.00
C ALA A 84 18.02 -13.13 -9.76
N VAL A 85 16.75 -13.46 -9.51
CA VAL A 85 16.15 -14.72 -9.98
C VAL A 85 15.18 -14.49 -11.14
N SER A 86 14.59 -13.30 -11.27
CA SER A 86 13.70 -12.94 -12.38
C SER A 86 13.32 -11.47 -12.38
N ASP A 87 13.30 -10.87 -13.57
CA ASP A 87 12.73 -9.54 -13.82
C ASP A 87 11.47 -9.73 -14.67
N VAL A 88 10.34 -9.20 -14.20
CA VAL A 88 9.06 -9.30 -14.90
C VAL A 88 8.51 -7.89 -15.08
N THR A 89 8.28 -7.49 -16.33
CA THR A 89 7.49 -6.28 -16.64
C THR A 89 6.06 -6.50 -16.16
N VAL A 90 5.58 -5.61 -15.29
CA VAL A 90 4.30 -5.79 -14.57
C VAL A 90 3.10 -5.50 -15.49
N GLU A 91 3.29 -4.72 -16.56
CA GLU A 91 2.22 -4.26 -17.46
C GLU A 91 2.02 -5.14 -18.71
N GLN A 92 2.10 -6.47 -18.59
CA GLN A 92 1.83 -7.36 -19.73
C GLN A 92 0.85 -8.47 -19.34
N PRO A 93 -0.27 -8.62 -20.08
CA PRO A 93 -1.19 -9.72 -19.85
C PRO A 93 -0.55 -11.06 -20.28
N SER A 94 -1.00 -12.14 -19.67
CA SER A 94 -0.58 -13.50 -19.99
C SER A 94 -0.89 -13.86 -21.44
N GLU A 95 0.03 -14.55 -22.12
CA GLU A 95 -0.16 -14.97 -23.52
C GLU A 95 -1.42 -15.82 -23.74
N ASN A 96 -1.86 -16.56 -22.71
CA ASN A 96 -3.08 -17.37 -22.73
C ASN A 96 -3.93 -17.09 -21.49
N ILE A 97 -4.89 -16.16 -21.62
CA ILE A 97 -5.83 -15.83 -20.55
C ILE A 97 -6.73 -17.04 -20.26
N GLN A 98 -6.67 -17.53 -19.03
CA GLN A 98 -7.50 -18.60 -18.48
C GLN A 98 -7.94 -18.21 -17.06
N GLY A 99 -8.97 -18.86 -16.54
CA GLY A 99 -9.47 -18.60 -15.20
C GLY A 99 -10.69 -19.44 -14.82
N THR A 100 -11.09 -19.30 -13.56
CA THR A 100 -12.18 -20.07 -12.95
C THR A 100 -13.26 -19.17 -12.37
N ILE A 101 -14.51 -19.63 -12.42
CA ILE A 101 -15.66 -18.96 -11.79
C ILE A 101 -16.01 -19.61 -10.46
N HIS A 102 -16.22 -18.77 -9.45
CA HIS A 102 -16.61 -19.16 -8.10
C HIS A 102 -17.97 -18.53 -7.75
N PRO A 103 -19.01 -19.33 -7.46
CA PRO A 103 -20.30 -18.80 -7.02
C PRO A 103 -20.24 -18.33 -5.56
N GLU A 104 -20.69 -17.11 -5.31
CA GLU A 104 -20.72 -16.48 -4.00
C GLU A 104 -22.15 -16.07 -3.62
N LYS A 105 -22.39 -15.99 -2.30
CA LYS A 105 -23.61 -15.41 -1.76
C LYS A 105 -23.26 -14.12 -1.01
N LEU A 106 -23.78 -13.01 -1.48
CA LEU A 106 -23.57 -11.69 -0.90
C LEU A 106 -24.37 -11.52 0.40
N SER A 107 -23.94 -10.58 1.25
CA SER A 107 -24.59 -10.30 2.54
C SER A 107 -26.02 -9.77 2.40
N ASN A 108 -26.33 -9.09 1.29
CA ASN A 108 -27.69 -8.65 0.95
C ASN A 108 -28.58 -9.78 0.37
N GLY A 109 -28.04 -10.98 0.20
CA GLY A 109 -28.75 -12.16 -0.31
C GLY A 109 -28.61 -12.39 -1.80
N ALA A 110 -28.01 -11.47 -2.56
CA ALA A 110 -27.74 -11.65 -3.98
C ALA A 110 -26.75 -12.80 -4.23
N VAL A 111 -26.87 -13.42 -5.40
CA VAL A 111 -25.87 -14.37 -5.91
C VAL A 111 -24.87 -13.59 -6.75
N ALA A 112 -23.58 -13.89 -6.58
CA ALA A 112 -22.53 -13.35 -7.42
C ALA A 112 -21.65 -14.48 -7.98
N TYR A 113 -20.90 -14.19 -9.03
CA TYR A 113 -19.92 -15.08 -9.61
C TYR A 113 -18.59 -14.36 -9.72
N VAL A 114 -17.54 -14.88 -9.10
CA VAL A 114 -16.21 -14.27 -9.12
C VAL A 114 -15.32 -15.03 -10.10
N TYR A 115 -14.85 -14.34 -11.14
CA TYR A 115 -13.81 -14.81 -12.03
C TYR A 115 -12.44 -14.54 -11.42
N VAL A 116 -11.61 -15.57 -11.35
CA VAL A 116 -10.21 -15.49 -10.92
C VAL A 116 -9.31 -15.95 -12.06
N PRO A 117 -8.33 -15.13 -12.49
CA PRO A 117 -7.33 -15.55 -13.47
C PRO A 117 -6.52 -16.76 -12.98
N ASP A 118 -6.24 -17.72 -13.87
CA ASP A 118 -5.28 -18.80 -13.65
C ASP A 118 -3.86 -18.28 -13.94
N ASN A 119 -3.43 -17.35 -13.09
CA ASN A 119 -2.15 -16.66 -13.18
C ASN A 119 -1.38 -16.84 -11.87
N SER A 120 -0.13 -17.29 -11.94
CA SER A 120 0.71 -17.47 -10.76
C SER A 120 0.99 -16.16 -10.01
N SER A 121 0.83 -15.02 -10.70
CA SER A 121 0.97 -13.68 -10.16
C SER A 121 -0.32 -13.11 -9.58
N TYR A 122 -1.45 -13.83 -9.68
CA TYR A 122 -2.72 -13.38 -9.09
C TYR A 122 -2.56 -13.07 -7.60
N GLY A 123 -2.98 -11.87 -7.20
CA GLY A 123 -2.91 -11.41 -5.82
C GLY A 123 -1.55 -10.90 -5.37
N LEU A 124 -0.50 -10.87 -6.20
CA LEU A 124 0.77 -10.25 -5.84
C LEU A 124 0.63 -8.75 -5.63
N ARG A 125 -0.14 -8.07 -6.50
CA ARG A 125 -0.54 -6.67 -6.32
C ARG A 125 -1.32 -6.39 -5.03
N ALA A 126 -1.98 -7.41 -4.47
CA ALA A 126 -2.76 -7.36 -3.23
C ALA A 126 -3.60 -6.08 -3.07
N THR A 127 -3.18 -5.13 -2.23
CA THR A 127 -3.89 -3.87 -1.95
C THR A 127 -3.81 -2.82 -3.07
N ALA A 128 -3.13 -3.14 -4.17
CA ALA A 128 -3.05 -2.34 -5.37
C ALA A 128 -3.99 -2.85 -6.48
N ALA A 129 -4.38 -4.13 -6.46
CA ALA A 129 -5.24 -4.70 -7.50
C ALA A 129 -6.66 -4.11 -7.45
N PRO A 130 -7.27 -3.75 -8.58
CA PRO A 130 -8.64 -3.26 -8.61
C PRO A 130 -9.65 -4.38 -8.39
N ILE A 131 -10.82 -3.99 -7.87
CA ILE A 131 -11.99 -4.86 -7.80
C ILE A 131 -12.91 -4.47 -8.97
N LEU A 132 -13.06 -5.37 -9.94
CA LEU A 132 -13.90 -5.14 -11.13
C LEU A 132 -15.31 -5.69 -10.87
N VAL A 133 -16.30 -4.81 -10.70
CA VAL A 133 -17.68 -5.19 -10.34
C VAL A 133 -18.60 -5.02 -11.55
N VAL A 134 -19.32 -6.07 -11.92
CA VAL A 134 -20.16 -6.10 -13.13
C VAL A 134 -21.64 -6.22 -12.78
N TYR A 135 -22.45 -5.30 -13.32
CA TYR A 135 -23.91 -5.28 -13.26
C TYR A 135 -24.47 -5.50 -14.67
N GLY A 136 -24.95 -6.73 -14.92
CA GLY A 136 -25.43 -7.13 -16.25
C GLY A 136 -26.85 -6.68 -16.55
N ASN A 137 -27.22 -6.73 -17.83
CA ASN A 137 -28.59 -6.49 -18.27
C ASN A 137 -29.55 -7.64 -17.92
N THR A 138 -29.01 -8.84 -17.70
CA THR A 138 -29.76 -10.01 -17.22
C THR A 138 -28.93 -10.76 -16.17
N PRO A 139 -29.57 -11.52 -15.26
CA PRO A 139 -28.83 -12.29 -14.26
C PRO A 139 -27.86 -13.29 -14.88
N TYR A 140 -26.64 -13.30 -14.39
CA TYR A 140 -25.59 -14.24 -14.77
C TYR A 140 -25.83 -15.65 -14.18
N THR A 141 -25.28 -16.63 -14.88
CA THR A 141 -25.00 -17.98 -14.40
C THR A 141 -23.49 -18.18 -14.37
N SER A 142 -22.98 -19.23 -13.74
CA SER A 142 -21.52 -19.51 -13.79
C SER A 142 -20.99 -19.59 -15.23
N ALA A 143 -21.78 -20.15 -16.15
CA ALA A 143 -21.38 -20.29 -17.55
C ALA A 143 -21.36 -18.94 -18.28
N SER A 144 -22.41 -18.13 -18.13
CA SER A 144 -22.47 -16.83 -18.79
C SER A 144 -21.49 -15.82 -18.19
N ALA A 145 -21.24 -15.86 -16.87
CA ALA A 145 -20.21 -15.04 -16.23
C ALA A 145 -18.81 -15.37 -16.78
N LEU A 146 -18.48 -16.66 -16.94
CA LEU A 146 -17.21 -17.08 -17.54
C LEU A 146 -17.09 -16.62 -19.00
N GLU A 147 -18.16 -16.82 -19.78
CA GLU A 147 -18.20 -16.39 -21.18
C GLU A 147 -18.03 -14.87 -21.30
N THR A 148 -18.76 -14.09 -20.50
CA THR A 148 -18.66 -12.63 -20.48
C THR A 148 -17.28 -12.17 -20.06
N ALA A 149 -16.67 -12.75 -19.03
CA ALA A 149 -15.31 -12.39 -18.61
C ALA A 149 -14.31 -12.43 -19.79
N TYR A 150 -14.36 -13.50 -20.60
CA TYR A 150 -13.49 -13.62 -21.77
C TYR A 150 -13.92 -12.73 -22.93
N SER A 151 -15.22 -12.66 -23.23
CA SER A 151 -15.72 -11.95 -24.41
C SER A 151 -15.72 -10.43 -24.26
N SER A 152 -15.64 -9.90 -23.03
CA SER A 152 -15.71 -8.47 -22.74
C SER A 152 -14.35 -7.78 -22.57
N GLY A 153 -13.24 -8.53 -22.58
CA GLY A 153 -11.92 -8.00 -22.21
C GLY A 153 -11.66 -7.91 -20.70
N LEU A 154 -12.67 -8.13 -19.85
CA LEU A 154 -12.50 -8.06 -18.39
C LEU A 154 -11.54 -9.12 -17.83
N ALA A 155 -11.48 -10.31 -18.43
CA ALA A 155 -10.52 -11.33 -18.07
C ALA A 155 -9.07 -10.89 -18.35
N SER A 156 -8.85 -10.14 -19.43
CA SER A 156 -7.53 -9.59 -19.76
C SER A 156 -7.12 -8.49 -18.78
N ILE A 157 -8.05 -7.60 -18.42
CA ILE A 157 -7.82 -6.55 -17.42
C ILE A 157 -7.51 -7.20 -16.06
N ALA A 158 -8.32 -8.17 -15.61
CA ALA A 158 -8.11 -8.86 -14.34
C ALA A 158 -6.76 -9.59 -14.29
N ASP A 159 -6.33 -10.18 -15.42
CA ASP A 159 -5.03 -10.84 -15.52
C ASP A 159 -3.86 -9.85 -15.44
N LEU A 160 -3.92 -8.76 -16.22
CA LEU A 160 -2.94 -7.67 -16.22
C LEU A 160 -2.79 -7.07 -14.81
N GLU A 161 -3.91 -6.74 -14.19
CA GLU A 161 -3.96 -6.09 -12.89
C GLU A 161 -3.82 -7.06 -11.71
N GLN A 162 -3.68 -8.36 -12.00
CA GLN A 162 -3.61 -9.44 -11.00
C GLN A 162 -4.79 -9.43 -10.02
N GLY A 163 -5.94 -8.94 -10.47
CA GLY A 163 -7.19 -8.78 -9.75
C GLY A 163 -8.24 -9.80 -10.17
N ALA A 164 -9.50 -9.54 -9.80
CA ALA A 164 -10.62 -10.42 -10.10
C ALA A 164 -11.87 -9.64 -10.52
N VAL A 165 -12.78 -10.33 -11.21
CA VAL A 165 -14.05 -9.78 -11.68
C VAL A 165 -15.19 -10.41 -10.89
N VAL A 166 -16.07 -9.59 -10.32
CA VAL A 166 -17.29 -10.05 -9.64
C VAL A 166 -18.53 -9.66 -10.43
N PHE A 167 -19.23 -10.67 -10.94
CA PHE A 167 -20.51 -10.52 -11.63
C PHE A 167 -21.64 -10.61 -10.62
N VAL A 168 -22.29 -9.48 -10.35
CA VAL A 168 -23.38 -9.39 -9.36
C VAL A 168 -24.72 -9.61 -10.07
N ASN A 169 -25.61 -10.37 -9.45
CA ASN A 169 -27.01 -10.47 -9.88
C ASN A 169 -27.92 -9.64 -8.97
N PRO A 170 -29.09 -9.19 -9.48
CA PRO A 170 -30.12 -8.64 -8.61
C PRO A 170 -30.58 -9.68 -7.57
N VAL A 171 -30.97 -9.20 -6.39
CA VAL A 171 -31.61 -10.03 -5.35
C VAL A 171 -32.92 -10.65 -5.88
N GLY A 172 -33.65 -9.88 -6.69
CA GLY A 172 -34.88 -10.30 -7.38
C GLY A 172 -34.69 -10.69 -8.85
N GLU A 173 -35.72 -10.47 -9.67
CA GLU A 173 -35.64 -10.68 -11.13
C GLU A 173 -35.02 -9.48 -11.87
N THR A 174 -35.06 -8.30 -11.27
CA THR A 174 -34.60 -7.02 -11.82
C THR A 174 -33.91 -6.21 -10.73
N TRP A 175 -33.04 -5.28 -11.14
CA TRP A 175 -32.40 -4.32 -10.24
C TRP A 175 -33.42 -3.43 -9.53
N GLY A 176 -33.24 -3.19 -8.23
CA GLY A 176 -34.13 -2.37 -7.41
C GLY A 176 -33.56 -1.96 -6.05
N GLU A 177 -34.42 -1.51 -5.15
CA GLU A 177 -34.02 -0.99 -3.81
C GLU A 177 -33.25 -2.00 -2.96
N ASP A 178 -33.58 -3.30 -3.08
CA ASP A 178 -32.88 -4.37 -2.35
C ASP A 178 -31.40 -4.51 -2.78
N ASP A 179 -31.05 -3.97 -3.95
CA ASP A 179 -29.71 -4.03 -4.52
C ASP A 179 -28.83 -2.84 -4.14
N LEU A 180 -29.32 -1.84 -3.40
CA LEU A 180 -28.53 -0.64 -3.04
C LEU A 180 -27.25 -0.96 -2.27
N THR A 181 -27.24 -2.06 -1.50
CA THR A 181 -26.07 -2.51 -0.73
C THR A 181 -25.17 -3.47 -1.50
N SER A 182 -25.47 -3.74 -2.78
CA SER A 182 -24.76 -4.75 -3.58
C SER A 182 -23.29 -4.44 -3.80
N LEU A 183 -22.93 -3.18 -4.04
CA LEU A 183 -21.52 -2.78 -4.23
C LEU A 183 -20.72 -3.00 -2.95
N GLU A 184 -21.29 -2.64 -1.80
CA GLU A 184 -20.66 -2.86 -0.49
C GLU A 184 -20.53 -4.37 -0.20
N ALA A 185 -21.58 -5.13 -0.49
CA ALA A 185 -21.58 -6.57 -0.29
C ALA A 185 -20.57 -7.29 -1.20
N ALA A 186 -20.42 -6.83 -2.45
CA ALA A 186 -19.41 -7.33 -3.38
C ALA A 186 -18.00 -6.99 -2.90
N LYS A 187 -17.75 -5.74 -2.47
CA LYS A 187 -16.48 -5.32 -1.85
C LYS A 187 -16.07 -6.24 -0.70
N ASN A 188 -17.02 -6.63 0.14
CA ASN A 188 -16.76 -7.45 1.34
C ASN A 188 -16.37 -8.91 1.04
N LEU A 189 -16.37 -9.35 -0.23
CA LEU A 189 -15.75 -10.61 -0.65
C LEU A 189 -14.21 -10.51 -0.68
N PHE A 190 -13.67 -9.31 -0.73
CA PHE A 190 -12.26 -9.02 -0.94
C PHE A 190 -11.53 -8.69 0.37
N SER A 191 -10.20 -8.68 0.31
CA SER A 191 -9.30 -8.27 1.38
C SER A 191 -8.29 -7.27 0.85
N ASP A 192 -8.41 -6.03 1.30
CA ASP A 192 -7.48 -4.93 1.03
C ASP A 192 -6.34 -4.92 2.06
N SER A 193 -5.75 -6.08 2.35
CA SER A 193 -4.60 -6.15 3.25
C SER A 193 -3.67 -7.34 3.00
N THR A 194 -2.37 -7.06 2.86
CA THR A 194 -1.30 -8.08 2.73
C THR A 194 -1.04 -8.87 4.01
N ASN A 195 -1.30 -8.27 5.19
CA ASN A 195 -1.13 -8.92 6.49
C ASN A 195 -2.13 -10.06 6.74
N ASN A 196 -3.21 -10.11 5.95
CA ASN A 196 -4.21 -11.15 6.04
C ASN A 196 -3.76 -12.40 5.27
N GLU A 197 -2.50 -12.81 5.48
CA GLU A 197 -1.86 -13.93 4.80
C GLU A 197 -2.74 -15.17 4.89
N GLN A 198 -3.39 -15.43 6.05
CA GLN A 198 -4.32 -16.56 6.20
C GLN A 198 -5.55 -16.52 5.28
N LYS A 199 -5.96 -15.34 4.77
CA LYS A 199 -7.08 -15.21 3.83
C LYS A 199 -6.63 -15.18 2.36
N ILE A 200 -5.45 -14.63 2.06
CA ILE A 200 -4.88 -14.56 0.70
C ILE A 200 -4.14 -15.86 0.32
N SER A 201 -3.30 -16.40 1.22
CA SER A 201 -2.45 -17.59 0.97
C SER A 201 -3.24 -18.87 0.72
N ASN A 202 -4.47 -18.95 1.21
CA ASN A 202 -5.35 -20.09 0.98
C ASN A 202 -5.93 -20.11 -0.44
N TYR A 203 -5.90 -18.99 -1.18
CA TYR A 203 -6.30 -18.98 -2.59
C TYR A 203 -5.20 -19.50 -3.50
N THR A 204 -3.96 -19.03 -3.28
CA THR A 204 -2.80 -19.27 -4.16
C THR A 204 -2.12 -20.61 -3.94
N GLN A 205 -2.19 -21.24 -2.75
CA GLN A 205 -1.47 -22.49 -2.49
C GLN A 205 -2.34 -23.76 -2.52
N TYR A 206 -3.65 -23.69 -2.25
CA TYR A 206 -4.51 -24.88 -2.03
C TYR A 206 -5.93 -24.84 -2.61
N GLY A 207 -6.30 -23.78 -3.34
CA GLY A 207 -7.68 -23.54 -3.78
C GLY A 207 -8.57 -22.98 -2.68
N LYS A 208 -9.56 -22.15 -3.05
CA LYS A 208 -10.41 -21.39 -2.13
C LYS A 208 -10.98 -22.26 -1.00
N SER A 209 -10.61 -21.96 0.24
CA SER A 209 -11.36 -22.42 1.43
C SER A 209 -12.58 -21.51 1.67
N ASP A 210 -13.63 -22.02 2.33
CA ASP A 210 -14.85 -21.25 2.64
C ASP A 210 -14.61 -19.94 3.44
N ALA A 211 -13.42 -19.76 4.01
CA ALA A 211 -13.02 -18.57 4.78
C ALA A 211 -12.05 -17.62 4.05
N ALA A 212 -11.60 -17.96 2.83
CA ALA A 212 -10.63 -17.16 2.07
C ALA A 212 -11.32 -15.99 1.34
N ALA A 213 -10.73 -14.80 1.47
CA ALA A 213 -11.15 -13.59 0.76
C ALA A 213 -10.30 -13.41 -0.51
N TYR A 214 -10.84 -12.73 -1.52
CA TYR A 214 -10.10 -12.41 -2.75
C TYR A 214 -9.18 -11.20 -2.52
N PRO A 215 -7.93 -11.17 -3.03
CA PRO A 215 -7.13 -9.94 -3.04
C PRO A 215 -7.80 -8.85 -3.89
N GLY A 216 -7.80 -7.61 -3.39
CA GLY A 216 -8.32 -6.45 -4.10
C GLY A 216 -8.43 -5.22 -3.21
N SER A 217 -8.29 -4.05 -3.83
CA SER A 217 -8.25 -2.75 -3.17
C SER A 217 -9.63 -2.12 -3.05
N TYR A 218 -9.96 -1.61 -1.86
CA TYR A 218 -11.22 -0.88 -1.67
C TYR A 218 -11.16 0.53 -2.26
N THR A 219 -9.98 1.03 -2.59
CA THR A 219 -9.78 2.34 -3.21
C THR A 219 -9.97 2.29 -4.72
N ARG A 220 -9.86 1.11 -5.35
CA ARG A 220 -10.01 0.89 -6.80
C ARG A 220 -11.22 0.00 -7.10
N LEU A 221 -12.42 0.47 -6.75
CA LEU A 221 -13.71 -0.18 -7.03
C LEU A 221 -14.26 0.28 -8.38
N TYR A 222 -13.95 -0.47 -9.43
CA TYR A 222 -14.30 -0.15 -10.81
C TYR A 222 -15.57 -0.88 -11.24
N VAL A 223 -16.58 -0.12 -11.69
CA VAL A 223 -17.91 -0.66 -11.97
C VAL A 223 -18.19 -0.70 -13.47
N PHE A 224 -18.67 -1.84 -13.95
CA PHE A 224 -19.09 -2.04 -15.33
C PHE A 224 -20.59 -2.35 -15.35
N GLY A 225 -21.38 -1.54 -16.04
CA GLY A 225 -22.82 -1.70 -16.18
C GLY A 225 -23.22 -1.97 -17.63
N GLU A 226 -24.18 -2.86 -17.85
CA GLU A 226 -24.79 -3.11 -19.15
C GLU A 226 -26.31 -2.97 -19.08
N GLY A 227 -26.92 -2.20 -20.00
CA GLY A 227 -28.37 -2.10 -20.15
C GLY A 227 -29.08 -1.71 -18.85
N THR A 228 -29.99 -2.55 -18.37
CA THR A 228 -30.69 -2.30 -17.09
C THR A 228 -29.76 -2.29 -15.88
N GLY A 229 -28.62 -2.98 -15.93
CA GLY A 229 -27.57 -2.88 -14.91
C GLY A 229 -26.83 -1.53 -14.98
N ALA A 230 -26.58 -1.01 -16.19
CA ALA A 230 -26.01 0.33 -16.37
C ALA A 230 -26.94 1.42 -15.83
N ASP A 231 -28.25 1.28 -16.06
CA ASP A 231 -29.26 2.19 -15.52
C ASP A 231 -29.29 2.17 -13.99
N PHE A 232 -29.21 0.99 -13.38
CA PHE A 232 -29.12 0.86 -11.93
C PHE A 232 -27.87 1.53 -11.36
N VAL A 233 -26.70 1.30 -11.97
CA VAL A 233 -25.45 1.95 -11.53
C VAL A 233 -25.59 3.47 -11.61
N TYR A 234 -26.05 4.01 -12.74
CA TYR A 234 -26.24 5.46 -12.93
C TYR A 234 -27.23 6.06 -11.92
N GLN A 235 -28.40 5.45 -11.75
CA GLN A 235 -29.48 6.01 -10.92
C GLN A 235 -29.24 5.85 -9.42
N SER A 236 -28.52 4.80 -9.01
CA SER A 236 -28.38 4.42 -7.61
C SER A 236 -26.94 4.53 -7.12
N LEU A 237 -26.02 3.76 -7.70
CA LEU A 237 -24.67 3.64 -7.16
C LEU A 237 -23.82 4.89 -7.41
N SER A 238 -23.96 5.54 -8.56
CA SER A 238 -23.25 6.79 -8.88
C SER A 238 -23.81 7.99 -8.13
N ALA A 239 -25.11 7.99 -7.82
CA ALA A 239 -25.72 8.97 -6.92
C ALA A 239 -25.17 8.83 -5.48
N GLY A 240 -24.80 7.60 -5.10
CA GLY A 240 -24.19 7.23 -3.83
C GLY A 240 -25.15 6.51 -2.91
N VAL A 241 -24.60 5.71 -2.00
CA VAL A 241 -25.33 4.98 -0.97
C VAL A 241 -24.67 5.22 0.37
N ASP A 242 -25.45 5.53 1.40
CA ASP A 242 -24.90 5.68 2.77
C ASP A 242 -24.28 4.35 3.22
N GLY A 243 -22.98 4.38 3.52
CA GLY A 243 -22.23 3.24 4.05
C GLY A 243 -21.75 3.49 5.47
N SER A 244 -21.57 2.42 6.25
CA SER A 244 -20.98 2.46 7.60
C SER A 244 -19.82 1.47 7.70
N GLY A 245 -18.61 1.93 7.99
CA GLY A 245 -17.39 1.09 8.01
C GLY A 245 -16.66 1.11 9.36
N GLN A 246 -16.12 -0.06 9.76
CA GLN A 246 -15.43 -0.27 11.05
C GLN A 246 -14.16 0.57 11.25
N PHE A 247 -13.55 1.09 10.17
CA PHE A 247 -12.33 1.91 10.19
C PHE A 247 -12.51 3.32 9.57
N PHE A 248 -13.66 3.60 8.96
CA PHE A 248 -13.88 4.76 8.09
C PHE A 248 -15.15 5.54 8.43
N GLY A 249 -15.66 5.45 9.66
CA GLY A 249 -16.90 6.13 10.05
C GLY A 249 -18.06 5.82 9.08
N ASN A 250 -19.01 6.74 8.99
CA ASN A 250 -20.00 6.78 7.92
C ASN A 250 -19.39 7.47 6.70
N ALA A 251 -19.59 6.93 5.51
CA ALA A 251 -19.14 7.54 4.26
C ALA A 251 -20.15 7.26 3.15
N VAL A 252 -20.28 8.18 2.20
CA VAL A 252 -21.06 7.93 0.98
C VAL A 252 -20.27 6.99 0.08
N PHE A 253 -20.85 5.82 -0.16
CA PHE A 253 -20.24 4.80 -0.98
C PHE A 253 -20.66 4.98 -2.44
N LYS A 254 -19.67 5.23 -3.30
CA LYS A 254 -19.80 5.37 -4.76
C LYS A 254 -18.67 4.61 -5.45
N PRO A 255 -18.82 4.19 -6.71
CA PRO A 255 -17.73 3.67 -7.52
C PRO A 255 -16.51 4.61 -7.53
N THR A 256 -15.31 4.04 -7.71
CA THR A 256 -14.10 4.84 -7.99
C THR A 256 -14.16 5.38 -9.42
N ALA A 257 -14.49 4.51 -10.38
CA ALA A 257 -14.71 4.82 -11.78
C ALA A 257 -15.78 3.89 -12.35
N ALA A 258 -16.39 4.25 -13.48
CA ALA A 258 -17.44 3.44 -14.10
C ALA A 258 -17.35 3.36 -15.63
N LEU A 259 -17.81 2.24 -16.18
CA LEU A 259 -18.10 2.07 -17.60
C LEU A 259 -19.55 1.63 -17.74
N LEU A 260 -20.36 2.43 -18.44
CA LEU A 260 -21.78 2.17 -18.64
C LEU A 260 -22.07 1.95 -20.13
N MET A 261 -22.43 0.72 -20.49
CA MET A 261 -22.75 0.33 -21.85
C MET A 261 -24.25 0.21 -22.06
N ASN A 262 -24.75 0.91 -23.09
CA ASN A 262 -26.15 0.95 -23.48
C ASN A 262 -27.12 1.34 -22.33
N PRO A 263 -26.82 2.34 -21.47
CA PRO A 263 -27.81 2.80 -20.48
C PRO A 263 -29.01 3.41 -21.21
N SER A 264 -30.22 3.03 -20.77
CA SER A 264 -31.49 3.42 -21.40
C SER A 264 -32.25 4.50 -20.62
N SER A 265 -31.73 4.93 -19.47
CA SER A 265 -32.33 5.97 -18.64
C SER A 265 -32.43 7.29 -19.40
N GLU A 266 -33.64 7.83 -19.49
CA GLU A 266 -33.91 9.19 -20.01
C GLU A 266 -34.09 10.21 -18.87
N GLU A 267 -34.00 9.76 -17.62
CA GLU A 267 -34.13 10.60 -16.45
C GLU A 267 -32.78 11.22 -16.07
N SER A 268 -32.77 12.53 -15.82
CA SER A 268 -31.62 13.24 -15.28
C SER A 268 -31.57 13.06 -13.76
N VAL A 269 -30.42 12.61 -13.27
CA VAL A 269 -30.12 12.39 -11.86
C VAL A 269 -29.09 13.42 -11.41
N ASP A 270 -29.30 14.05 -10.25
CA ASP A 270 -28.30 14.92 -9.63
C ASP A 270 -27.30 14.06 -8.85
N LEU A 271 -26.18 13.74 -9.49
CA LEU A 271 -25.13 12.90 -8.89
C LEU A 271 -24.35 13.59 -7.77
N THR A 272 -24.56 14.89 -7.54
CA THR A 272 -23.88 15.68 -6.49
C THR A 272 -24.63 15.67 -5.15
N GLN A 273 -25.84 15.10 -5.12
CA GLN A 273 -26.78 15.30 -4.02
C GLN A 273 -26.31 14.73 -2.68
N LEU A 274 -25.72 13.53 -2.66
CA LEU A 274 -25.24 12.89 -1.43
C LEU A 274 -23.79 13.25 -1.12
N ASP A 275 -22.96 13.29 -2.16
CA ASP A 275 -21.55 13.68 -2.09
C ASP A 275 -21.15 14.28 -3.44
N GLY A 276 -20.29 15.29 -3.41
CA GLY A 276 -19.75 15.96 -4.59
C GLY A 276 -18.55 15.24 -5.21
N ARG A 277 -18.08 14.11 -4.65
CA ARG A 277 -16.98 13.34 -5.23
C ARG A 277 -17.33 12.91 -6.67
N GLU A 278 -16.43 13.25 -7.58
CA GLU A 278 -16.51 12.90 -9.00
C GLU A 278 -16.38 11.38 -9.23
N ILE A 279 -16.77 10.92 -10.43
CA ILE A 279 -16.64 9.52 -10.86
C ILE A 279 -16.18 9.52 -12.33
N PRO A 280 -14.88 9.37 -12.62
CA PRO A 280 -14.38 9.17 -13.99
C PRO A 280 -15.20 8.08 -14.67
N VAL A 281 -15.75 8.39 -15.85
CA VAL A 281 -16.72 7.51 -16.49
C VAL A 281 -16.50 7.37 -18.00
N ALA A 282 -16.72 6.16 -18.49
CA ALA A 282 -16.93 5.88 -19.92
C ALA A 282 -18.40 5.55 -20.17
N LEU A 283 -19.04 6.29 -21.08
CA LEU A 283 -20.45 6.18 -21.44
C LEU A 283 -20.57 5.72 -22.90
N ILE A 284 -21.07 4.50 -23.10
CA ILE A 284 -21.16 3.90 -24.43
C ILE A 284 -22.63 3.82 -24.83
N ASN A 285 -22.99 4.47 -25.95
CA ASN A 285 -24.37 4.56 -26.43
C ASN A 285 -25.36 5.13 -25.39
N ALA A 286 -24.90 6.05 -24.54
CA ALA A 286 -25.72 6.65 -23.50
C ALA A 286 -26.66 7.74 -24.03
N SER A 287 -27.78 7.96 -23.33
CA SER A 287 -28.68 9.07 -23.60
C SER A 287 -28.05 10.43 -23.24
N GLU A 288 -28.57 11.50 -23.82
CA GLU A 288 -28.13 12.88 -23.51
C GLU A 288 -28.32 13.21 -22.02
N ALA A 289 -29.35 12.64 -21.38
CA ALA A 289 -29.61 12.83 -19.95
C ALA A 289 -28.50 12.24 -19.07
N VAL A 290 -28.06 11.01 -19.37
CA VAL A 290 -26.99 10.33 -18.62
C VAL A 290 -25.66 11.09 -18.82
N VAL A 291 -25.33 11.46 -20.06
CA VAL A 291 -24.11 12.22 -20.37
C VAL A 291 -24.09 13.54 -19.61
N SER A 292 -25.18 14.32 -19.67
CA SER A 292 -25.26 15.62 -19.01
C SER A 292 -25.10 15.53 -17.49
N SER A 293 -25.61 14.48 -16.86
CA SER A 293 -25.48 14.27 -15.41
C SER A 293 -24.03 13.99 -14.99
N TYR A 294 -23.27 13.20 -15.77
CA TYR A 294 -21.85 12.98 -15.49
C TYR A 294 -20.97 14.18 -15.84
N GLU A 295 -21.24 14.90 -16.94
CA GLU A 295 -20.52 16.15 -17.25
C GLU A 295 -20.77 17.25 -16.19
N ALA A 296 -21.94 17.22 -15.54
CA ALA A 296 -22.22 18.11 -14.40
C ALA A 296 -21.47 17.70 -13.13
N LEU A 297 -21.28 16.39 -12.90
CA LEU A 297 -20.52 15.88 -11.77
C LEU A 297 -19.01 16.10 -11.96
N ASN A 298 -18.47 15.65 -13.10
CA ASN A 298 -17.03 15.56 -13.36
C ASN A 298 -16.51 16.89 -13.90
N GLN A 299 -16.01 17.74 -13.00
CA GLN A 299 -15.42 19.04 -13.35
C GLN A 299 -13.91 18.95 -13.62
N THR A 300 -13.26 17.95 -13.03
CA THR A 300 -11.79 17.76 -13.08
C THR A 300 -11.36 16.39 -13.60
N THR A 301 -12.29 15.44 -13.68
CA THR A 301 -12.08 14.08 -14.20
C THR A 301 -12.81 13.85 -15.53
N GLU A 302 -12.55 12.71 -16.15
CA GLU A 302 -13.01 12.39 -17.50
C GLU A 302 -14.48 11.97 -17.56
N THR A 303 -15.14 12.40 -18.62
CA THR A 303 -16.40 11.81 -19.11
C THR A 303 -16.19 11.43 -20.57
N LEU A 304 -15.78 10.18 -20.81
CA LEU A 304 -15.53 9.66 -22.15
C LEU A 304 -16.84 9.15 -22.75
N VAL A 305 -17.25 9.71 -23.90
CA VAL A 305 -18.48 9.30 -24.59
C VAL A 305 -18.13 8.61 -25.90
N LEU A 306 -18.51 7.34 -26.01
CA LEU A 306 -18.23 6.48 -27.17
C LEU A 306 -19.52 5.88 -27.74
N THR A 307 -19.39 5.29 -28.93
CA THR A 307 -20.46 4.56 -29.59
C THR A 307 -20.00 3.16 -29.97
N SER A 308 -20.87 2.16 -29.83
CA SER A 308 -20.63 0.79 -30.28
C SER A 308 -21.81 0.28 -31.10
N ASP A 309 -21.56 -0.56 -32.10
CA ASP A 309 -22.60 -1.33 -32.80
C ASP A 309 -23.06 -2.56 -31.97
N VAL A 310 -22.38 -2.87 -30.87
CA VAL A 310 -22.76 -3.95 -29.94
C VAL A 310 -23.97 -3.52 -29.11
N SER A 311 -25.11 -4.14 -29.43
CA SER A 311 -26.40 -3.84 -28.79
C SER A 311 -26.71 -4.68 -27.54
N GLN A 312 -25.93 -5.75 -27.30
CA GLN A 312 -26.01 -6.61 -26.12
C GLN A 312 -24.63 -7.17 -25.79
N GLY A 313 -24.34 -7.30 -24.51
CA GLY A 313 -23.02 -7.62 -23.98
C GLY A 313 -22.07 -6.43 -24.03
N PHE A 314 -20.81 -6.72 -23.68
CA PHE A 314 -19.72 -5.76 -23.72
C PHE A 314 -18.90 -5.92 -25.01
N ASP A 315 -18.51 -4.80 -25.59
CA ASP A 315 -17.55 -4.74 -26.70
C ASP A 315 -16.13 -4.72 -26.13
N ALA A 316 -15.34 -5.77 -26.38
CA ALA A 316 -14.04 -5.97 -25.74
C ALA A 316 -13.06 -4.82 -26.01
N ASP A 317 -12.94 -4.39 -27.28
CA ASP A 317 -11.98 -3.36 -27.67
C ASP A 317 -12.33 -2.02 -27.01
N ILE A 318 -13.63 -1.71 -26.91
CA ILE A 318 -14.12 -0.49 -26.25
C ILE A 318 -13.96 -0.57 -24.74
N VAL A 319 -14.17 -1.74 -24.13
CA VAL A 319 -13.96 -1.92 -22.68
C VAL A 319 -12.50 -1.71 -22.32
N THR A 320 -11.56 -2.30 -23.08
CA THR A 320 -10.13 -2.08 -22.84
C THR A 320 -9.74 -0.64 -23.12
N GLU A 321 -10.20 -0.05 -24.22
CA GLU A 321 -9.91 1.36 -24.55
C GLU A 321 -10.39 2.32 -23.44
N ALA A 322 -11.61 2.10 -22.93
CA ALA A 322 -12.18 2.90 -21.86
C ALA A 322 -11.48 2.68 -20.51
N TYR A 323 -11.03 1.45 -20.24
CA TYR A 323 -10.24 1.14 -19.05
C TYR A 323 -8.93 1.93 -19.05
N ASP A 324 -8.19 1.83 -20.15
CA ASP A 324 -6.88 2.48 -20.36
C ASP A 324 -6.99 4.01 -20.40
N GLN A 325 -8.08 4.58 -20.94
CA GLN A 325 -8.21 6.05 -21.03
C GLN A 325 -8.76 6.71 -19.77
N VAL A 326 -9.51 5.98 -18.95
CA VAL A 326 -10.30 6.58 -17.86
C VAL A 326 -10.12 5.85 -16.54
N MET A 327 -10.33 4.53 -16.51
CA MET A 327 -10.58 3.85 -15.24
C MET A 327 -9.31 3.60 -14.43
N GLU A 328 -8.23 3.13 -15.07
CA GLU A 328 -7.02 2.68 -14.38
C GLU A 328 -6.28 3.79 -13.61
N HIS A 329 -6.52 5.04 -14.01
CA HIS A 329 -5.83 6.25 -13.52
C HIS A 329 -6.39 6.78 -12.21
N TYR A 330 -7.29 6.09 -11.52
CA TYR A 330 -7.94 6.66 -10.32
C TYR A 330 -8.05 5.69 -9.15
N MET A 331 -7.82 6.23 -7.95
CA MET A 331 -8.16 5.59 -6.68
C MET A 331 -8.93 6.56 -5.77
N VAL A 332 -9.74 6.01 -4.88
CA VAL A 332 -10.42 6.78 -3.82
C VAL A 332 -9.50 6.87 -2.61
N ARG A 333 -9.24 8.10 -2.18
CA ARG A 333 -8.66 8.37 -0.88
C ARG A 333 -9.76 8.55 0.15
N VAL A 334 -9.60 7.94 1.32
CA VAL A 334 -10.52 8.08 2.45
C VAL A 334 -9.78 8.78 3.59
N GLN A 335 -10.22 9.98 3.93
CA GLN A 335 -9.69 10.74 5.05
C GLN A 335 -10.44 10.35 6.32
N SER A 336 -9.79 9.55 7.16
CA SER A 336 -10.29 9.18 8.49
C SER A 336 -9.50 9.92 9.58
N SER A 337 -10.19 10.67 10.42
CA SER A 337 -9.62 11.33 11.60
C SER A 337 -10.23 10.77 12.88
N VAL A 338 -9.45 10.77 13.97
CA VAL A 338 -9.93 10.30 15.29
C VAL A 338 -11.15 11.11 15.72
N GLY A 339 -12.25 10.42 16.01
CA GLY A 339 -13.46 11.05 16.56
C GLY A 339 -14.36 11.72 15.53
N VAL A 340 -14.11 11.55 14.23
CA VAL A 340 -15.00 11.98 13.17
C VAL A 340 -15.96 10.84 12.80
N GLU A 341 -17.26 11.09 12.93
CA GLU A 341 -18.31 10.13 12.57
C GLU A 341 -18.49 10.02 11.05
N ASP A 342 -18.14 11.05 10.27
CA ASP A 342 -18.32 11.12 8.81
C ASP A 342 -16.97 11.29 8.08
N CYS A 343 -16.50 10.26 7.37
CA CYS A 343 -15.24 10.36 6.61
C CYS A 343 -15.45 11.08 5.27
N GLN A 344 -14.46 11.88 4.88
CA GLN A 344 -14.44 12.50 3.56
C GLN A 344 -13.74 11.58 2.57
N THR A 345 -14.26 11.52 1.35
CA THR A 345 -13.62 10.80 0.25
C THR A 345 -13.25 11.77 -0.87
N SER A 346 -12.07 11.57 -1.46
CA SER A 346 -11.62 12.32 -2.62
C SER A 346 -11.04 11.37 -3.65
N LEU A 347 -11.02 11.79 -4.91
CA LEU A 347 -10.32 11.04 -5.95
C LEU A 347 -8.86 11.46 -6.01
N LEU A 348 -8.02 10.46 -6.25
CA LEU A 348 -6.61 10.61 -6.47
C LEU A 348 -6.28 10.03 -7.85
N ARG A 349 -5.68 10.85 -8.72
CA ARG A 349 -5.21 10.40 -10.02
C ARG A 349 -3.87 9.68 -9.89
N ILE A 350 -3.74 8.51 -10.47
CA ILE A 350 -2.52 7.71 -10.59
C ILE A 350 -1.95 8.00 -11.98
N GLY A 351 -0.70 8.47 -12.08
CA GLY A 351 -0.02 8.56 -13.36
C GLY A 351 0.34 7.17 -13.89
N GLY A 352 -0.15 6.82 -15.08
CA GLY A 352 0.22 5.58 -15.76
C GLY A 352 1.70 5.58 -16.16
N ASN A 353 2.37 4.42 -16.10
CA ASN A 353 3.82 4.38 -16.33
C ASN A 353 4.20 4.85 -17.74
N GLU A 354 3.44 4.48 -18.78
CA GLU A 354 3.65 4.97 -20.15
C GLU A 354 3.53 6.50 -20.25
N GLU A 355 2.53 7.11 -19.60
CA GLU A 355 2.34 8.56 -19.55
C GLU A 355 3.55 9.25 -18.90
N LEU A 356 4.04 8.65 -17.81
CA LEU A 356 5.15 9.15 -17.02
C LEU A 356 6.52 8.86 -17.68
N GLY A 357 6.57 8.07 -18.75
CA GLY A 357 7.83 7.62 -19.35
C GLY A 357 8.64 6.69 -18.45
N LEU A 358 7.97 6.01 -17.51
CA LEU A 358 8.58 5.08 -16.57
C LEU A 358 8.35 3.64 -17.04
N THR A 359 9.28 2.76 -16.69
CA THR A 359 9.12 1.31 -16.81
C THR A 359 9.00 0.71 -15.42
N GLU A 360 7.91 -0.02 -15.18
CA GLU A 360 7.71 -0.76 -13.94
C GLU A 360 8.17 -2.22 -14.09
N THR A 361 9.02 -2.67 -13.16
CA THR A 361 9.46 -4.07 -13.09
C THR A 361 9.31 -4.63 -11.68
N LYS A 362 8.85 -5.87 -11.58
CA LYS A 362 8.92 -6.68 -10.35
C LYS A 362 10.18 -7.53 -10.41
N ASN A 363 10.94 -7.51 -9.32
CA ASN A 363 12.20 -8.23 -9.19
C ASN A 363 12.26 -8.98 -7.86
N ASP A 364 12.98 -10.11 -7.85
CA ASP A 364 13.22 -10.93 -6.67
C ASP A 364 14.72 -11.13 -6.45
N TYR A 365 15.20 -10.75 -5.26
CA TYR A 365 16.57 -10.99 -4.81
C TYR A 365 16.61 -12.17 -3.83
N GLU A 366 17.20 -13.29 -4.24
CA GLU A 366 17.37 -14.47 -3.39
C GLU A 366 18.70 -14.40 -2.64
N PHE A 367 18.64 -14.37 -1.31
CA PHE A 367 19.81 -14.39 -0.44
C PHE A 367 20.43 -15.78 -0.37
N SER A 368 21.68 -15.85 0.08
CA SER A 368 22.43 -17.11 0.23
C SER A 368 21.79 -18.15 1.16
N ASP A 369 20.88 -17.75 2.03
CA ASP A 369 20.13 -18.63 2.92
C ASP A 369 18.74 -19.04 2.37
N GLY A 370 18.43 -18.66 1.13
CA GLY A 370 17.18 -18.95 0.44
C GLY A 370 16.01 -18.05 0.82
N SER A 371 16.20 -17.06 1.70
CA SER A 371 15.22 -15.98 1.85
C SER A 371 15.18 -15.13 0.58
N VAL A 372 14.03 -14.53 0.28
CA VAL A 372 13.82 -13.72 -0.93
C VAL A 372 13.27 -12.36 -0.53
N LEU A 373 13.85 -11.29 -1.07
CA LEU A 373 13.28 -9.94 -1.03
C LEU A 373 12.68 -9.60 -2.39
N THR A 374 11.39 -9.30 -2.41
CA THR A 374 10.65 -8.83 -3.58
C THR A 374 10.58 -7.30 -3.56
N TYR A 375 10.87 -6.68 -4.69
CA TYR A 375 10.78 -5.23 -4.87
C TYR A 375 10.29 -4.87 -6.27
N TYR A 376 9.75 -3.67 -6.37
CA TYR A 376 9.29 -3.06 -7.61
C TYR A 376 10.17 -1.86 -7.91
N GLN A 377 10.51 -1.66 -9.18
CA GLN A 377 11.30 -0.52 -9.64
C GLN A 377 10.52 0.28 -10.67
N TRP A 378 10.63 1.61 -10.58
CA TRP A 378 10.19 2.55 -11.61
C TRP A 378 11.43 3.33 -12.08
N VAL A 379 11.76 3.17 -13.35
CA VAL A 379 12.95 3.77 -13.97
C VAL A 379 12.60 4.36 -15.33
N ASP A 380 13.23 5.45 -15.73
CA ASP A 380 13.08 6.06 -17.07
C ASP A 380 14.16 5.57 -18.07
N GLY A 381 15.10 4.75 -17.60
CA GLY A 381 16.20 4.19 -18.38
C GLY A 381 17.47 5.05 -18.40
N ASP A 382 17.50 6.20 -17.72
CA ASP A 382 18.70 7.02 -17.59
C ASP A 382 19.63 6.50 -16.48
N GLU A 383 20.93 6.42 -16.81
CA GLU A 383 21.97 6.04 -15.86
C GLU A 383 22.41 7.23 -14.99
N ASN A 384 22.91 6.95 -13.79
CA ASN A 384 23.40 7.91 -12.78
C ASN A 384 22.31 8.87 -12.26
N GLN A 385 21.06 8.46 -12.27
CA GLN A 385 20.02 9.16 -11.55
C GLN A 385 20.08 8.87 -10.04
N PRO A 386 19.59 9.78 -9.19
CA PRO A 386 19.34 9.48 -7.78
C PRO A 386 18.49 8.22 -7.60
N LEU A 387 18.59 7.61 -6.42
CA LEU A 387 17.80 6.44 -6.04
C LEU A 387 16.97 6.75 -4.80
N VAL A 388 15.66 6.55 -4.88
CA VAL A 388 14.75 6.61 -3.73
C VAL A 388 14.29 5.20 -3.38
N LEU A 389 14.57 4.79 -2.15
CA LEU A 389 14.07 3.54 -1.56
C LEU A 389 12.79 3.83 -0.79
N ALA A 390 11.72 3.08 -1.03
CA ALA A 390 10.41 3.29 -0.44
C ALA A 390 9.87 2.03 0.27
N PHE A 391 9.35 2.19 1.49
CA PHE A 391 8.81 1.10 2.31
C PHE A 391 7.35 1.39 2.69
N HIS A 392 6.44 0.45 2.41
CA HIS A 392 5.00 0.66 2.57
C HIS A 392 4.50 0.56 4.02
N GLY A 393 3.21 0.78 4.26
CA GLY A 393 2.60 0.59 5.57
C GLY A 393 2.33 -0.88 5.89
N SER A 394 2.04 -1.19 7.16
CA SER A 394 1.60 -2.54 7.52
C SER A 394 0.29 -2.86 6.81
N GLY A 395 0.21 -4.01 6.16
CA GLY A 395 -0.97 -4.43 5.43
C GLY A 395 -1.18 -3.76 4.07
N SER A 396 -0.25 -2.94 3.58
CA SER A 396 -0.24 -2.39 2.22
C SER A 396 0.67 -3.21 1.30
N SER A 397 0.78 -2.83 0.03
CA SER A 397 1.79 -3.28 -0.94
C SER A 397 2.71 -2.15 -1.39
N ALA A 398 3.80 -2.52 -2.07
CA ALA A 398 4.83 -1.65 -2.63
C ALA A 398 4.25 -0.64 -3.64
N GLU A 399 3.41 -1.10 -4.55
CA GLU A 399 2.77 -0.27 -5.58
C GLU A 399 1.74 0.70 -4.98
N ASN A 400 0.93 0.23 -4.03
CA ASN A 400 -0.07 1.09 -3.39
C ASN A 400 0.59 2.27 -2.65
N LEU A 401 1.74 2.06 -2.01
CA LEU A 401 2.51 3.18 -1.44
C LEU A 401 2.87 4.19 -2.53
N VAL A 402 3.48 3.72 -3.61
CA VAL A 402 3.99 4.59 -4.69
C VAL A 402 2.88 5.45 -5.27
N TRP A 403 1.74 4.85 -5.59
CA TRP A 403 0.60 5.57 -6.15
C TRP A 403 -0.08 6.52 -5.15
N SER A 404 -0.29 6.07 -3.91
CA SER A 404 -0.98 6.89 -2.91
C SER A 404 -0.13 8.07 -2.42
N SER A 405 1.20 7.92 -2.36
CA SER A 405 2.12 9.00 -2.00
C SER A 405 2.59 9.84 -3.19
N GLY A 406 2.30 9.44 -4.42
CA GLY A 406 2.70 10.17 -5.64
C GLY A 406 4.19 10.05 -5.96
N PHE A 407 4.86 8.99 -5.51
CA PHE A 407 6.29 8.80 -5.78
C PHE A 407 6.59 8.57 -7.26
N ASN A 408 5.69 7.93 -8.01
CA ASN A 408 5.84 7.72 -9.45
C ASN A 408 5.80 9.04 -10.22
N ASP A 409 4.80 9.89 -9.95
CA ASP A 409 4.71 11.22 -10.54
C ASP A 409 5.98 12.03 -10.25
N LEU A 410 6.45 11.96 -9.00
CA LEU A 410 7.64 12.68 -8.56
C LEU A 410 8.93 12.12 -9.18
N ALA A 411 9.06 10.80 -9.32
CA ALA A 411 10.19 10.13 -9.96
C ALA A 411 10.34 10.61 -11.41
N ALA A 412 9.23 10.66 -12.15
CA ALA A 412 9.21 11.15 -13.53
C ALA A 412 9.53 12.65 -13.64
N SER A 413 8.99 13.49 -12.74
CA SER A 413 9.20 14.94 -12.82
C SER A 413 10.58 15.39 -12.36
N GLU A 414 11.16 14.70 -11.38
CA GLU A 414 12.42 15.08 -10.73
C GLU A 414 13.62 14.27 -11.24
N GLY A 415 13.38 13.20 -12.00
CA GLY A 415 14.41 12.34 -12.59
C GLY A 415 15.17 11.54 -11.52
N PHE A 416 14.48 10.62 -10.84
CA PHE A 416 15.12 9.62 -10.00
C PHE A 416 14.57 8.21 -10.22
N ASN A 417 15.44 7.22 -10.03
CA ASN A 417 15.04 5.82 -9.94
C ASN A 417 14.34 5.57 -8.61
N LEU A 418 13.21 4.88 -8.64
CA LEU A 418 12.41 4.55 -7.46
C LEU A 418 12.37 3.05 -7.26
N VAL A 419 12.57 2.61 -6.01
CA VAL A 419 12.45 1.20 -5.63
C VAL A 419 11.58 1.06 -4.40
N SER A 420 10.49 0.31 -4.52
CA SER A 420 9.55 0.04 -3.43
C SER A 420 9.58 -1.44 -3.05
N PHE A 421 9.70 -1.75 -1.75
CA PHE A 421 9.88 -3.12 -1.26
C PHE A 421 8.58 -3.72 -0.75
N GLU A 422 8.30 -4.98 -1.09
CA GLU A 422 7.03 -5.66 -0.75
C GLU A 422 7.12 -6.45 0.57
N ASN A 423 7.94 -7.49 0.63
CA ASN A 423 7.95 -8.43 1.77
C ASN A 423 9.00 -8.10 2.84
N TYR A 424 9.44 -6.84 2.92
CA TYR A 424 10.55 -6.38 3.78
C TYR A 424 10.27 -6.48 5.29
N SER A 425 9.03 -6.77 5.70
CA SER A 425 8.64 -7.00 7.10
C SER A 425 8.84 -8.45 7.56
N ASN A 426 9.23 -9.35 6.66
CA ASN A 426 9.56 -10.74 6.98
C ASN A 426 10.67 -10.79 8.04
N GLU A 427 10.46 -11.59 9.09
CA GLU A 427 11.41 -11.72 10.21
C GLU A 427 12.81 -12.21 9.80
N ASN A 428 12.93 -12.84 8.62
CA ASN A 428 14.20 -13.28 8.06
C ASN A 428 14.93 -12.20 7.25
N LEU A 429 14.35 -11.00 7.10
CA LEU A 429 14.89 -9.86 6.35
C LEU A 429 15.22 -8.72 7.31
N ASP A 430 16.39 -8.80 7.93
CA ASP A 430 16.96 -7.73 8.74
C ASP A 430 17.52 -6.59 7.88
N ASN A 431 17.85 -5.46 8.51
CA ASN A 431 18.40 -4.29 7.81
C ASN A 431 19.69 -4.61 7.06
N ALA A 432 20.51 -5.55 7.54
CA ALA A 432 21.75 -5.92 6.86
C ALA A 432 21.47 -6.60 5.52
N LYS A 433 20.50 -7.50 5.46
CA LYS A 433 20.02 -8.10 4.21
C LYS A 433 19.35 -7.09 3.29
N ILE A 434 18.54 -6.18 3.83
CA ILE A 434 17.97 -5.10 3.02
C ILE A 434 19.09 -4.29 2.36
N MET A 435 20.14 -3.92 3.11
CA MET A 435 21.27 -3.17 2.56
C MET A 435 22.13 -3.99 1.58
N GLU A 436 22.26 -5.31 1.76
CA GLU A 436 22.89 -6.20 0.78
C GLU A 436 22.13 -6.18 -0.57
N ALA A 437 20.79 -6.26 -0.52
CA ALA A 437 19.97 -6.14 -1.73
C ALA A 437 20.05 -4.73 -2.35
N VAL A 438 20.09 -3.67 -1.54
CA VAL A 438 20.27 -2.29 -2.02
C VAL A 438 21.61 -2.12 -2.75
N ASP A 439 22.70 -2.73 -2.25
CA ASP A 439 24.00 -2.70 -2.94
C ASP A 439 23.92 -3.36 -4.33
N HIS A 440 23.13 -4.43 -4.46
CA HIS A 440 22.86 -5.06 -5.75
C HIS A 440 22.03 -4.15 -6.66
N ILE A 441 20.93 -3.59 -6.15
CA ILE A 441 20.02 -2.70 -6.88
C ILE A 441 20.76 -1.47 -7.43
N ILE A 442 21.58 -0.80 -6.62
CA ILE A 442 22.37 0.37 -7.05
C ILE A 442 23.27 0.01 -8.23
N ALA A 443 23.89 -1.17 -8.20
CA ALA A 443 24.76 -1.63 -9.27
C ALA A 443 23.98 -1.99 -10.55
N GLU A 444 22.76 -2.51 -10.39
CA GLU A 444 21.86 -2.90 -11.49
C GLU A 444 21.25 -1.68 -12.19
N THR A 445 20.71 -0.73 -11.44
CA THR A 445 20.07 0.48 -11.96
C THR A 445 21.07 1.53 -12.46
N ALA A 446 22.37 1.29 -12.28
CA ALA A 446 23.44 2.26 -12.52
C ALA A 446 23.18 3.62 -11.85
N SER A 447 22.52 3.63 -10.69
CA SER A 447 22.16 4.85 -9.97
C SER A 447 23.38 5.59 -9.40
N ASP A 448 23.24 6.90 -9.18
CA ASP A 448 24.22 7.71 -8.48
C ASP A 448 24.30 7.30 -7.01
N PHE A 449 25.36 6.56 -6.65
CA PHE A 449 25.59 6.10 -5.28
C PHE A 449 25.78 7.25 -4.27
N THR A 450 26.03 8.48 -4.74
CA THR A 450 26.11 9.66 -3.90
C THR A 450 24.72 10.24 -3.59
N LYS A 451 23.67 9.82 -4.28
CA LYS A 451 22.30 10.34 -4.14
C LYS A 451 21.30 9.22 -3.88
N VAL A 452 21.54 8.46 -2.81
CA VAL A 452 20.64 7.41 -2.34
C VAL A 452 19.83 7.93 -1.15
N TYR A 453 18.51 7.87 -1.26
CA TYR A 453 17.56 8.33 -0.25
C TYR A 453 16.69 7.19 0.24
N VAL A 454 16.22 7.29 1.47
CA VAL A 454 15.32 6.29 2.06
C VAL A 454 14.03 6.92 2.56
N SER A 455 12.90 6.31 2.25
CA SER A 455 11.58 6.81 2.59
C SER A 455 10.61 5.69 2.94
N GLY A 456 9.57 6.03 3.69
CA GLY A 456 8.52 5.07 3.99
C GLY A 456 7.38 5.63 4.81
N PHE A 457 6.28 4.90 4.81
CA PHE A 457 5.04 5.26 5.50
C PHE A 457 4.72 4.29 6.64
N SER A 458 4.32 4.81 7.81
CA SER A 458 3.89 4.01 8.97
C SER A 458 4.93 2.97 9.41
N MET A 459 4.67 1.68 9.21
CA MET A 459 5.61 0.60 9.41
C MET A 459 6.88 0.79 8.55
N GLY A 460 6.74 1.21 7.29
CA GLY A 460 7.85 1.60 6.44
C GLY A 460 8.63 2.80 6.94
N SER A 461 7.98 3.76 7.61
CA SER A 461 8.68 4.85 8.29
C SER A 461 9.54 4.35 9.45
N MET A 462 9.11 3.32 10.19
CA MET A 462 9.98 2.65 11.17
C MET A 462 11.21 2.02 10.50
N ARG A 463 11.05 1.44 9.30
CA ARG A 463 12.19 0.92 8.53
C ARG A 463 13.10 2.05 8.07
N THR A 464 12.56 3.18 7.63
CA THR A 464 13.31 4.41 7.30
C THR A 464 14.15 4.87 8.49
N TRP A 465 13.57 5.01 9.68
CA TRP A 465 14.31 5.37 10.89
C TRP A 465 15.43 4.38 11.22
N ALA A 466 15.15 3.08 11.10
CA ALA A 466 16.14 2.05 11.41
C ALA A 466 17.32 2.05 10.42
N LEU A 467 17.04 2.17 9.11
CA LEU A 467 18.07 2.24 8.08
C LEU A 467 18.85 3.55 8.15
N ALA A 468 18.17 4.69 8.27
CA ALA A 468 18.80 6.00 8.35
C ALA A 468 19.64 6.18 9.61
N SER A 469 19.36 5.48 10.70
CA SER A 469 20.23 5.44 11.88
C SER A 469 21.39 4.47 11.69
N GLN A 470 21.12 3.18 11.47
CA GLN A 470 22.17 2.15 11.39
C GLN A 470 23.12 2.31 10.19
N TYR A 471 22.66 2.93 9.11
CA TYR A 471 23.40 3.10 7.85
C TYR A 471 23.40 4.56 7.40
N SER A 472 23.47 5.50 8.35
CA SER A 472 23.44 6.95 8.04
C SER A 472 24.61 7.43 7.16
N ASP A 473 25.68 6.64 7.05
CA ASP A 473 26.81 6.83 6.14
C ASP A 473 26.50 6.42 4.68
N ARG A 474 25.36 5.78 4.43
CA ARG A 474 24.93 5.29 3.11
C ARG A 474 23.89 6.18 2.43
N PHE A 475 23.21 7.05 3.18
CA PHE A 475 22.09 7.85 2.67
C PHE A 475 22.43 9.33 2.58
N ALA A 476 22.05 9.95 1.47
CA ALA A 476 22.08 11.40 1.27
C ALA A 476 20.92 12.10 1.98
N GLY A 477 19.83 11.38 2.30
CA GLY A 477 18.74 11.88 3.13
C GLY A 477 17.65 10.85 3.38
N ALA A 478 16.75 11.15 4.32
CA ALA A 478 15.66 10.28 4.71
C ALA A 478 14.33 11.04 4.85
N ILE A 479 13.22 10.40 4.43
CA ILE A 479 11.86 10.94 4.51
C ILE A 479 10.97 9.94 5.27
N ALA A 480 10.64 10.24 6.53
CA ALA A 480 9.84 9.34 7.37
C ALA A 480 8.41 9.86 7.54
N MET A 481 7.42 9.13 7.03
CA MET A 481 6.02 9.55 7.04
C MET A 481 5.18 8.75 8.02
N ASN A 482 4.52 9.42 8.97
CA ASN A 482 3.44 8.88 9.79
C ASN A 482 3.78 7.56 10.52
N GLY A 483 5.04 7.37 10.96
CA GLY A 483 5.51 6.16 11.66
C GLY A 483 6.02 6.41 13.06
N PHE A 484 6.48 5.36 13.74
CA PHE A 484 7.21 5.50 15.00
C PHE A 484 8.70 5.67 14.72
N ASN A 485 9.34 6.54 15.49
CA ASN A 485 10.77 6.80 15.42
C ASN A 485 11.65 5.66 15.99
N SER A 486 11.08 4.76 16.79
CA SER A 486 11.81 3.68 17.50
C SER A 486 12.51 2.68 16.60
N GLY A 487 12.25 2.72 15.29
CA GLY A 487 12.79 1.79 14.31
C GLY A 487 12.13 0.41 14.36
N MET A 488 12.42 -0.43 13.36
CA MET A 488 12.05 -1.85 13.36
C MET A 488 13.01 -2.75 14.16
N GLU A 489 14.18 -2.23 14.53
CA GLU A 489 15.24 -2.98 15.20
C GLU A 489 15.74 -2.23 16.43
N GLU A 490 15.82 -2.91 17.58
CA GLU A 490 16.32 -2.33 18.81
C GLU A 490 17.81 -1.95 18.70
N GLY A 491 18.18 -0.81 19.28
CA GLY A 491 19.59 -0.37 19.37
C GLY A 491 20.15 0.27 18.09
N ALA A 492 19.29 0.63 17.15
CA ALA A 492 19.66 1.42 15.98
C ALA A 492 20.19 2.81 16.40
N GLU A 493 21.46 3.09 16.12
CA GLU A 493 22.13 4.36 16.44
C GLU A 493 22.68 5.03 15.18
N PHE A 494 22.50 6.34 15.06
CA PHE A 494 23.08 7.14 13.99
C PHE A 494 24.61 7.12 14.03
N LYS A 495 25.25 6.76 12.90
CA LYS A 495 26.72 6.72 12.77
C LYS A 495 27.36 8.08 12.48
N THR A 496 26.64 8.90 11.72
CA THR A 496 27.05 10.22 11.21
C THR A 496 25.81 11.06 10.88
N SER A 497 25.99 12.37 10.63
CA SER A 497 24.94 13.28 10.17
C SER A 497 24.23 12.76 8.93
N VAL A 498 22.91 12.96 8.88
CA VAL A 498 22.01 12.56 7.79
C VAL A 498 20.86 13.57 7.68
N PRO A 499 20.59 14.15 6.50
CA PRO A 499 19.44 15.01 6.29
C PRO A 499 18.15 14.23 6.49
N PHE A 500 17.24 14.76 7.30
CA PHE A 500 16.07 14.00 7.73
C PHE A 500 14.83 14.87 7.72
N TYR A 501 13.84 14.45 6.94
CA TYR A 501 12.50 14.99 6.93
C TYR A 501 11.56 13.99 7.61
N ALA A 502 10.85 14.39 8.65
CA ALA A 502 9.83 13.55 9.27
C ALA A 502 8.50 14.29 9.27
N ILE A 503 7.41 13.59 8.95
CA ILE A 503 6.06 14.14 9.00
C ILE A 503 5.11 13.22 9.74
N GLY A 504 4.09 13.80 10.35
CA GLY A 504 2.82 13.07 10.45
C GLY A 504 1.57 13.93 10.63
N GLY A 505 0.43 13.25 10.64
CA GLY A 505 -0.90 13.82 10.77
C GLY A 505 -1.31 14.03 12.23
N LYS A 506 -1.82 15.22 12.53
CA LYS A 506 -2.29 15.60 13.87
C LYS A 506 -3.52 14.84 14.32
N GLU A 507 -4.28 14.25 13.40
CA GLU A 507 -5.51 13.50 13.69
C GLU A 507 -5.33 11.99 13.48
N SER A 508 -4.08 11.52 13.37
CA SER A 508 -3.78 10.09 13.25
C SER A 508 -4.19 9.35 14.53
N TYR A 509 -4.93 8.25 14.37
CA TYR A 509 -5.33 7.38 15.49
C TYR A 509 -4.19 6.50 16.00
N LEU A 510 -3.15 6.34 15.17
CA LEU A 510 -1.90 5.79 15.64
C LEU A 510 -1.14 6.95 16.26
N ALA A 511 -0.61 6.66 17.43
CA ALA A 511 0.32 7.46 18.23
C ALA A 511 1.62 7.86 17.49
N ALA A 512 1.57 8.17 16.20
CA ALA A 512 2.70 8.66 15.42
C ALA A 512 3.03 10.06 15.93
N PHE A 513 4.29 10.25 16.37
CA PHE A 513 4.98 11.51 16.72
C PHE A 513 4.33 12.53 17.69
N PHE A 514 3.00 12.75 17.69
CA PHE A 514 2.37 13.95 18.25
C PHE A 514 1.69 13.79 19.61
N GLU A 515 1.23 12.58 19.95
CA GLU A 515 0.22 12.45 21.01
C GLU A 515 0.72 11.90 22.35
N PHE A 516 1.98 11.50 22.45
CA PHE A 516 2.55 10.98 23.69
C PHE A 516 3.75 11.81 24.15
N PRO A 517 3.53 13.04 24.65
CA PRO A 517 4.59 13.82 25.26
C PRO A 517 5.14 13.07 26.48
N GLY A 518 6.36 12.54 26.31
CA GLY A 518 7.12 11.83 27.34
C GLY A 518 8.57 11.73 26.88
N ALA A 519 9.52 12.07 27.75
CA ALA A 519 10.94 12.14 27.40
C ALA A 519 11.50 10.83 26.80
N ASP A 520 10.91 9.68 27.14
CA ASP A 520 11.31 8.36 26.63
C ASP A 520 10.93 8.14 25.15
N ASN A 521 10.01 8.95 24.59
CA ASN A 521 9.55 8.85 23.20
C ASN A 521 10.39 9.68 22.21
N TYR A 522 11.30 10.53 22.69
CA TYR A 522 12.08 11.45 21.86
C TYR A 522 13.57 11.06 21.72
N VAL A 523 13.91 9.80 22.04
CA VAL A 523 15.30 9.33 22.06
C VAL A 523 15.94 9.40 20.68
N GLN A 524 15.19 9.09 19.63
CA GLN A 524 15.70 9.03 18.27
C GLN A 524 15.84 10.43 17.66
N GLU A 525 14.94 11.37 17.98
CA GLU A 525 15.08 12.79 17.64
C GLU A 525 16.25 13.41 18.40
N ALA A 526 16.45 13.07 19.67
CA ALA A 526 17.62 13.50 20.43
C ALA A 526 18.93 13.00 19.78
N ALA A 527 18.95 11.74 19.34
CA ALA A 527 20.09 11.16 18.65
C ALA A 527 20.32 11.85 17.30
N LEU A 528 19.26 12.11 16.53
CA LEU A 528 19.30 12.81 15.25
C LEU A 528 19.79 14.25 15.41
N PHE A 529 19.21 15.03 16.33
CA PHE A 529 19.65 16.39 16.64
C PHE A 529 21.11 16.45 17.07
N LYS A 530 21.59 15.41 17.77
CA LYS A 530 22.99 15.32 18.15
C LYS A 530 23.89 15.09 16.92
N VAL A 531 23.59 14.09 16.07
CA VAL A 531 24.44 13.82 14.90
C VAL A 531 24.37 14.91 13.84
N ASN A 532 23.25 15.64 13.77
CA ASN A 532 23.07 16.79 12.89
C ASN A 532 23.51 18.11 13.54
N ASN A 533 24.18 18.07 14.70
CA ASN A 533 24.73 19.23 15.42
C ASN A 533 23.70 20.33 15.78
N VAL A 534 22.41 19.99 15.84
CA VAL A 534 21.34 20.88 16.32
C VAL A 534 21.44 21.05 17.84
N SER A 535 21.58 19.95 18.58
CA SER A 535 21.70 19.98 20.04
C SER A 535 22.28 18.69 20.62
N ASP A 536 23.32 18.83 21.46
CA ASP A 536 23.91 17.71 22.22
C ASP A 536 23.08 17.28 23.44
N ASN A 537 22.14 18.12 23.89
CA ASN A 537 21.42 17.93 25.15
C ASN A 537 19.92 18.19 24.96
N PHE A 538 19.34 17.74 23.85
CA PHE A 538 17.91 17.88 23.62
C PHE A 538 17.11 17.22 24.76
N VAL A 539 16.15 17.98 25.27
CA VAL A 539 15.13 17.53 26.21
C VAL A 539 13.83 18.11 25.71
N PHE A 540 12.84 17.26 25.51
CA PHE A 540 11.52 17.68 25.04
C PHE A 540 10.89 18.72 25.98
N ASP A 541 10.55 19.89 25.44
CA ASP A 541 9.83 20.96 26.13
C ASP A 541 8.51 21.25 25.38
N GLU A 542 7.39 20.76 25.91
CA GLU A 542 6.06 20.98 25.35
C GLU A 542 5.71 22.46 25.14
N THR A 543 6.36 23.38 25.87
CA THR A 543 6.12 24.82 25.73
C THR A 543 6.82 25.44 24.52
N ALA A 544 7.79 24.73 23.93
CA ALA A 544 8.50 25.11 22.71
C ALA A 544 7.82 24.60 21.43
N GLY A 545 6.63 23.99 21.54
CA GLY A 545 5.83 23.50 20.42
C GLY A 545 5.80 21.97 20.31
N VAL A 546 5.19 21.48 19.22
CA VAL A 546 4.90 20.04 19.01
C VAL A 546 6.15 19.17 18.94
N TRP A 547 7.30 19.75 18.57
CA TRP A 547 8.59 19.08 18.48
C TRP A 547 9.45 19.19 19.73
N GLY A 548 8.96 19.87 20.78
CA GLY A 548 9.68 20.04 22.03
C GLY A 548 10.91 20.96 21.95
N MET A 549 11.11 21.63 20.82
CA MET A 549 12.22 22.54 20.54
C MET A 549 11.71 23.65 19.62
N GLU A 550 12.13 24.89 19.89
CA GLU A 550 11.83 26.03 19.02
C GLU A 550 12.60 25.87 17.71
N PRO A 551 11.93 25.88 16.55
CA PRO A 551 12.59 25.78 15.26
C PRO A 551 13.33 27.09 14.90
N ALA A 552 14.33 26.97 14.03
CA ALA A 552 15.02 28.13 13.46
C ALA A 552 14.12 28.89 12.48
N GLU A 553 13.32 28.16 11.71
CA GLU A 553 12.37 28.70 10.73
C GLU A 553 11.15 27.77 10.62
N THR A 554 10.00 28.33 10.25
CA THR A 554 8.81 27.56 9.91
C THR A 554 8.22 28.04 8.60
N TYR A 555 7.65 27.11 7.84
CA TYR A 555 6.83 27.43 6.67
C TYR A 555 5.62 26.50 6.59
N THR A 556 4.67 26.84 5.73
CA THR A 556 3.45 26.06 5.53
C THR A 556 3.29 25.74 4.06
N ILE A 557 2.96 24.49 3.77
CA ILE A 557 2.49 24.05 2.45
C ILE A 557 1.00 23.73 2.55
N THR A 558 0.27 24.08 1.50
CA THR A 558 -1.12 23.65 1.32
C THR A 558 -1.10 22.49 0.33
N ALA A 559 -1.77 21.39 0.67
CA ALA A 559 -1.89 20.28 -0.26
C ALA A 559 -2.75 20.71 -1.46
N GLU A 560 -2.22 20.59 -2.68
CA GLU A 560 -2.96 20.97 -3.89
C GLU A 560 -4.23 20.12 -4.07
N ASP A 561 -4.13 18.84 -3.72
CA ASP A 561 -5.23 17.87 -3.75
C ASP A 561 -6.17 18.00 -2.54
N LEU A 562 -5.77 18.69 -1.48
CA LEU A 562 -6.56 18.95 -0.28
C LEU A 562 -6.38 20.37 0.26
N PRO A 563 -7.15 21.34 -0.25
CA PRO A 563 -7.01 22.74 0.16
C PRO A 563 -7.28 22.97 1.65
N ASP A 564 -8.04 22.08 2.30
CA ASP A 564 -8.34 22.15 3.74
C ASP A 564 -7.24 21.53 4.62
N LEU A 565 -6.27 20.82 4.03
CA LEU A 565 -5.11 20.26 4.71
C LEU A 565 -3.92 21.22 4.58
N THR A 566 -3.35 21.61 5.72
CA THR A 566 -2.10 22.37 5.76
C THR A 566 -1.03 21.59 6.50
N VAL A 567 0.18 21.57 5.93
CA VAL A 567 1.36 20.98 6.58
C VAL A 567 2.26 22.11 7.04
N GLU A 568 2.50 22.17 8.34
CA GLU A 568 3.43 23.09 8.97
C GLU A 568 4.78 22.40 9.15
N VAL A 569 5.82 22.95 8.51
CA VAL A 569 7.18 22.43 8.52
C VAL A 569 8.04 23.29 9.45
N SER A 570 8.75 22.63 10.35
CA SER A 570 9.68 23.21 11.32
C SER A 570 11.11 22.82 10.97
N LEU A 571 11.95 23.81 10.70
CA LEU A 571 13.35 23.64 10.31
C LEU A 571 14.26 23.83 11.54
N PHE A 572 15.17 22.87 11.75
CA PHE A 572 16.13 22.90 12.85
C PHE A 572 17.55 23.03 12.29
N ALA A 573 18.20 24.14 12.62
CA ALA A 573 19.53 24.47 12.16
C ALA A 573 20.60 24.12 13.21
N ASP A 574 21.81 23.80 12.75
CA ASP A 574 23.00 23.75 13.60
C ASP A 574 23.48 25.16 14.01
N SER A 575 24.58 25.23 14.76
CA SER A 575 25.15 26.52 15.20
C SER A 575 25.68 27.41 14.08
N ASP A 576 25.97 26.83 12.91
CA ASP A 576 26.46 27.53 11.73
C ASP A 576 25.32 27.95 10.77
N GLY A 577 24.08 27.53 11.07
CA GLY A 577 22.88 27.85 10.30
C GLY A 577 22.52 26.80 9.25
N ASN A 578 23.20 25.65 9.21
CA ASN A 578 22.90 24.58 8.27
C ASN A 578 21.65 23.82 8.74
N VAL A 579 20.69 23.64 7.84
CA VAL A 579 19.44 22.93 8.14
C VAL A 579 19.53 21.51 7.58
N MET A 580 19.71 20.53 8.46
CA MET A 580 19.69 19.09 8.10
C MET A 580 18.50 18.34 8.71
N THR A 581 17.68 19.00 9.53
CA THR A 581 16.52 18.36 10.15
C THR A 581 15.27 19.21 9.94
N ALA A 582 14.24 18.60 9.36
CA ALA A 582 12.94 19.20 9.13
C ALA A 582 11.85 18.28 9.68
N PHE A 583 11.02 18.80 10.58
CA PHE A 583 9.87 18.06 11.10
C PHE A 583 8.56 18.77 10.78
N ALA A 584 7.62 18.01 10.23
CA ALA A 584 6.40 18.52 9.65
C ALA A 584 5.16 17.93 10.32
N SER A 585 4.12 18.75 10.48
CA SER A 585 2.87 18.34 11.10
C SER A 585 1.69 18.74 10.21
N ALA A 586 0.90 17.76 9.79
CA ALA A 586 -0.24 17.96 8.90
C ALA A 586 -1.52 18.13 9.73
N SER A 587 -2.17 19.29 9.61
CA SER A 587 -3.48 19.55 10.21
C SER A 587 -4.59 18.82 9.47
N SER A 588 -5.61 18.35 10.21
CA SER A 588 -6.74 17.60 9.65
C SER A 588 -6.39 16.29 8.93
N ALA A 589 -5.11 15.90 8.91
CA ALA A 589 -4.63 14.68 8.27
C ALA A 589 -4.69 13.50 9.24
N GLY A 590 -5.20 12.38 8.75
CA GLY A 590 -5.25 11.11 9.47
C GLY A 590 -3.96 10.30 9.35
N HIS A 591 -4.11 8.97 9.49
CA HIS A 591 -3.02 8.01 9.28
C HIS A 591 -2.91 7.60 7.82
N GLU A 592 -2.33 8.48 6.99
CA GLU A 592 -2.28 8.30 5.54
C GLU A 592 -0.99 8.89 4.92
N PRO A 593 -0.52 8.38 3.76
CA PRO A 593 0.52 9.03 2.99
C PRO A 593 -0.04 10.30 2.33
N LEU A 594 0.78 11.36 2.27
CA LEU A 594 0.40 12.65 1.69
C LEU A 594 1.34 13.00 0.54
N ARG A 595 0.78 13.29 -0.65
CA ARG A 595 1.56 13.66 -1.84
C ARG A 595 2.36 14.95 -1.64
N SER A 596 1.71 15.98 -1.11
CA SER A 596 2.36 17.26 -0.80
C SER A 596 3.54 17.12 0.16
N ALA A 597 3.41 16.26 1.17
CA ALA A 597 4.50 15.97 2.10
C ALA A 597 5.63 15.15 1.47
N THR A 598 5.28 14.25 0.55
CA THR A 598 6.27 13.46 -0.20
C THR A 598 7.12 14.37 -1.08
N ALA A 599 6.48 15.27 -1.82
CA ALA A 599 7.16 16.27 -2.66
C ALA A 599 7.99 17.26 -1.84
N ASP A 600 7.46 17.76 -0.71
CA ASP A 600 8.20 18.67 0.18
C ASP A 600 9.40 17.98 0.85
N GLY A 601 9.21 16.73 1.29
CA GLY A 601 10.30 15.90 1.80
C GLY A 601 11.40 15.68 0.76
N TRP A 602 11.03 15.42 -0.50
CA TRP A 602 11.99 15.34 -1.61
C TRP A 602 12.72 16.66 -1.82
N ASN A 603 12.01 17.78 -1.94
CA ASN A 603 12.62 19.11 -2.09
C ASN A 603 13.60 19.42 -0.96
N PHE A 604 13.31 18.95 0.25
CA PHE A 604 14.22 19.07 1.37
C PHE A 604 15.47 18.20 1.21
N VAL A 605 15.34 16.90 0.90
CA VAL A 605 16.50 15.99 0.89
C VAL A 605 17.32 16.04 -0.40
N SER A 606 16.72 16.41 -1.54
CA SER A 606 17.34 16.31 -2.86
C SER A 606 18.53 17.26 -3.08
N GLN A 607 18.64 18.29 -2.23
CA GLN A 607 19.79 19.20 -2.21
C GLN A 607 21.06 18.56 -1.63
N PHE A 608 20.98 17.37 -1.04
CA PHE A 608 22.11 16.75 -0.37
C PHE A 608 22.70 15.60 -1.20
N SER A 609 24.01 15.41 -1.12
CA SER A 609 24.70 14.24 -1.65
C SER A 609 25.71 13.69 -0.64
N ARG A 610 25.98 12.40 -0.75
CA ARG A 610 26.89 11.63 0.10
C ARG A 610 28.16 11.29 -0.67
N ASN A 611 29.26 11.90 -0.30
CA ASN A 611 30.57 11.61 -0.89
C ASN A 611 31.04 10.20 -0.54
N SER A 612 31.98 9.68 -1.34
CA SER A 612 32.57 8.34 -1.13
C SER A 612 33.26 8.14 0.24
N ASP A 613 33.64 9.22 0.93
CA ASP A 613 34.21 9.18 2.28
C ASP A 613 33.13 9.25 3.38
N GLY A 614 31.86 9.27 3.01
CA GLY A 614 30.74 9.41 3.93
C GLY A 614 30.61 10.82 4.51
N SER A 615 31.07 11.86 3.80
CA SER A 615 30.76 13.27 4.08
C SER A 615 29.57 13.78 3.25
N LEU A 616 28.86 14.83 3.72
CA LEU A 616 27.68 15.38 3.06
C LEU A 616 28.13 16.60 2.25
N SER A 617 27.54 16.77 1.08
CA SER A 617 27.64 17.97 0.27
C SER A 617 26.24 18.53 0.02
N VAL A 618 26.14 19.85 -0.08
CA VAL A 618 24.92 20.55 -0.48
C VAL A 618 25.11 21.03 -1.91
N ASP A 619 24.21 20.63 -2.80
CA ASP A 619 24.24 21.01 -4.21
C ASP A 619 24.15 22.53 -4.33
N GLY A 620 25.17 23.14 -4.95
CA GLY A 620 25.27 24.59 -5.14
C GLY A 620 26.28 25.31 -4.25
N GLU A 621 26.87 24.64 -3.26
CA GLU A 621 28.03 25.15 -2.51
C GLU A 621 29.34 24.54 -3.05
N ASN A 622 30.07 25.31 -3.86
CA ASN A 622 31.46 25.07 -4.25
C ASN A 622 32.37 26.21 -3.82
#